data_AF-A0A084R051-F1
#
_entry.id   AF-A0A084R051-F1
#
_cell.length_a   1.000
_cell.length_b   1.000
_cell.length_c   1.000
_cell.angle_alpha   90.00
_cell.angle_beta   90.00
_cell.angle_gamma   90.00
#
_symmetry.space_group_name_H-M   'P 1'
#
loop_
_entity.id
_entity.type
_entity.pdbx_description
1 polymer ?
#
loop_
_entity_poly.entity_id
_entity_poly.type
_entity_poly.pdbx_seq_one_letter_code
_entity_poly.pdbx_strand_id
1 'polypeptide(L)'
;MLKKVINEWGLHMERAVIISDNAANNNIALEALFEELDLVMDKDEVKACWICCFGHVLDLIAKAFLYSFDADAFDEVNIVDAKADFQQWHKNSPIIKLHNIIKYIRLSP
;
A
#
# COMPACT_ATOMS: atom_id res chain seq x y z
N MET A 1 1.61 -20.28 2.50
CA MET A 1 0.73 -19.82 3.62
C MET A 1 -0.60 -19.28 3.10
N LEU A 2 -0.58 -18.43 2.05
CA LEU A 2 -1.81 -17.84 1.47
C LEU A 2 -2.67 -18.86 0.70
N LYS A 3 -2.07 -19.73 -0.14
CA LYS A 3 -2.77 -20.83 -0.83
C LYS A 3 -3.65 -21.68 0.10
N LYS A 4 -3.16 -21.96 1.31
CA LYS A 4 -3.91 -22.72 2.32
C LYS A 4 -5.19 -21.98 2.73
N VAL A 5 -5.09 -20.69 3.04
CA VAL A 5 -6.26 -19.86 3.41
C VAL A 5 -7.24 -19.74 2.25
N ILE A 6 -6.75 -19.49 1.03
CA ILE A 6 -7.56 -19.42 -0.19
C ILE A 6 -8.38 -20.70 -0.37
N ASN A 7 -7.73 -21.86 -0.23
CA ASN A 7 -8.38 -23.16 -0.37
C ASN A 7 -9.34 -23.47 0.79
N GLU A 8 -8.95 -23.18 2.04
CA GLU A 8 -9.78 -23.42 3.23
C GLU A 8 -11.09 -22.62 3.19
N TRP A 9 -11.06 -21.42 2.64
CA TRP A 9 -12.23 -20.53 2.54
C TRP A 9 -12.95 -20.64 1.19
N GLY A 10 -12.48 -21.50 0.27
CA GLY A 10 -13.08 -21.68 -1.05
C GLY A 10 -13.08 -20.39 -1.89
N LEU A 11 -12.03 -19.58 -1.80
CA LEU A 11 -11.94 -18.31 -2.52
C LEU A 11 -11.59 -18.57 -3.98
N HIS A 12 -12.43 -18.03 -4.88
CA HIS A 12 -12.23 -18.08 -6.32
C HIS A 12 -11.37 -16.92 -6.78
N MET A 13 -10.12 -17.22 -7.13
CA MET A 13 -9.09 -16.22 -7.44
C MET A 13 -9.05 -15.83 -8.92
N GLU A 14 -9.76 -16.53 -9.80
CA GLU A 14 -9.78 -16.33 -11.25
C GLU A 14 -10.28 -14.95 -11.69
N ARG A 15 -10.99 -14.25 -10.80
CA ARG A 15 -11.49 -12.88 -11.01
C ARG A 15 -11.19 -11.96 -9.83
N ALA A 16 -10.26 -12.38 -8.96
CA ALA A 16 -9.93 -11.62 -7.77
C ALA A 16 -9.11 -10.39 -8.15
N VAL A 17 -9.34 -9.32 -7.40
CA VAL A 17 -8.48 -8.13 -7.39
C VAL A 17 -7.71 -8.13 -6.09
N ILE A 18 -6.39 -8.05 -6.15
CA ILE A 18 -5.53 -8.05 -4.97
C ILE A 18 -5.17 -6.62 -4.60
N ILE A 19 -5.39 -6.29 -3.33
CA ILE A 19 -4.96 -5.01 -2.75
C ILE A 19 -3.77 -5.28 -1.83
N SER A 20 -2.62 -4.65 -2.12
CA SER A 20 -1.42 -4.72 -1.27
C SER A 20 -0.72 -3.36 -1.21
N ASP A 21 0.32 -3.22 -0.39
CA ASP A 21 1.16 -2.03 -0.36
C ASP A 21 1.87 -1.76 -1.70
N ASN A 22 2.54 -0.61 -1.84
CA ASN A 22 3.26 -0.27 -3.08
C ASN A 22 4.72 -0.75 -3.06
N ALA A 23 4.93 -2.02 -2.70
CA ALA A 23 6.27 -2.59 -2.71
C ALA A 23 6.62 -3.11 -4.11
N ALA A 24 7.82 -2.81 -4.59
CA ALA A 24 8.27 -3.20 -5.94
C ALA A 24 8.28 -4.73 -6.15
N ASN A 25 8.40 -5.50 -5.06
CA ASN A 25 8.39 -6.96 -5.07
C ASN A 25 6.97 -7.57 -5.10
N ASN A 26 5.90 -6.78 -5.00
CA ASN A 26 4.54 -7.30 -5.01
C ASN A 26 4.16 -7.96 -6.34
N ASN A 27 4.66 -7.46 -7.46
CA ASN A 27 4.44 -8.11 -8.77
C ASN A 27 5.00 -9.54 -8.77
N ILE A 28 6.21 -9.73 -8.24
CA ILE A 28 6.87 -11.04 -8.16
C ILE A 28 6.10 -11.97 -7.20
N ALA A 29 5.64 -11.43 -6.06
CA ALA A 29 4.87 -12.19 -5.09
C ALA A 29 3.51 -12.64 -5.65
N LEU A 30 2.85 -11.81 -6.45
CA LEU A 30 1.59 -12.13 -7.12
C LEU A 30 1.79 -13.16 -8.23
N GLU A 31 2.80 -13.00 -9.07
CA GLU A 31 3.15 -13.99 -10.11
C GLU A 31 3.34 -15.38 -9.46
N ALA A 32 4.11 -15.47 -8.38
CA ALA A 32 4.33 -16.72 -7.65
C ALA A 32 3.04 -17.27 -7.01
N LEU A 33 2.16 -16.41 -6.50
CA LEU A 33 0.87 -16.82 -5.92
C LEU A 33 -0.05 -17.43 -6.98
N PHE A 34 -0.16 -16.82 -8.16
CA PHE A 34 -1.01 -17.33 -9.23
C PHE A 34 -0.46 -18.64 -9.82
N GLU A 35 0.86 -18.75 -9.94
CA GLU A 35 1.51 -20.02 -10.29
C GLU A 35 1.23 -21.11 -9.24
N GLU A 36 1.31 -20.78 -7.95
CA GLU A 36 0.94 -21.70 -6.87
C GLU A 36 -0.53 -22.14 -6.93
N LEU A 37 -1.44 -21.33 -7.47
CA LEU A 37 -2.86 -21.61 -7.60
C LEU A 37 -3.23 -22.30 -8.91
N ASP A 38 -2.25 -22.68 -9.73
CA ASP A 38 -2.45 -23.25 -11.07
C ASP A 38 -3.27 -22.32 -11.99
N LEU A 39 -3.17 -21.00 -11.77
CA LEU A 39 -3.83 -19.96 -12.57
C LEU A 39 -2.85 -19.46 -13.65
N VAL A 40 -3.17 -19.76 -14.90
CA VAL A 40 -2.39 -19.29 -16.05
C VAL A 40 -2.78 -17.85 -16.33
N MET A 41 -1.90 -16.92 -15.97
CA MET A 41 -2.02 -15.50 -16.26
C MET A 41 -0.71 -14.97 -16.82
N ASP A 42 -0.77 -14.07 -17.79
CA ASP A 42 0.42 -13.32 -18.21
C ASP A 42 0.75 -12.20 -17.22
N LYS A 43 1.94 -11.59 -17.38
CA LYS A 43 2.41 -10.54 -16.46
C LYS A 43 1.56 -9.28 -16.48
N ASP A 44 0.94 -8.96 -17.60
CA ASP A 44 0.09 -7.78 -17.74
C ASP A 44 -1.29 -8.05 -17.11
N GLU A 45 -1.81 -9.28 -17.18
CA GLU A 45 -2.99 -9.72 -16.45
C GLU A 45 -2.78 -9.70 -14.93
N VAL A 46 -1.62 -10.18 -14.46
CA VAL A 46 -1.26 -10.12 -13.02
C VAL A 46 -1.20 -8.68 -12.55
N LYS A 47 -0.61 -7.76 -13.33
CA LYS A 47 -0.62 -6.34 -13.00
C LYS A 47 -2.01 -5.73 -13.04
N ALA A 48 -2.84 -6.11 -14.01
CA ALA A 48 -4.19 -5.58 -14.17
C ALA A 48 -5.13 -5.98 -13.01
N CYS A 49 -4.86 -7.10 -12.33
CA CYS A 49 -5.61 -7.52 -11.16
C CYS A 49 -5.08 -6.94 -9.83
N TRP A 50 -3.99 -6.18 -9.85
CA TRP A 50 -3.41 -5.57 -8.65
C TRP A 50 -3.81 -4.10 -8.48
N ILE A 51 -4.11 -3.74 -7.24
CA ILE A 51 -4.38 -2.35 -6.84
C ILE A 51 -3.51 -2.00 -5.63
N CYS A 52 -2.83 -0.87 -5.70
CA CYS A 52 -2.11 -0.31 -4.56
C CYS A 52 -3.09 0.09 -3.42
N CYS A 53 -2.71 -0.16 -2.18
CA CYS A 53 -3.56 0.11 -1.04
C CYS A 53 -3.87 1.61 -0.91
N PHE A 54 -5.13 1.90 -0.58
CA PHE A 54 -5.62 3.28 -0.45
C PHE A 54 -4.79 4.11 0.54
N GLY A 55 -4.33 3.48 1.63
CA GLY A 55 -3.47 4.15 2.61
C GLY A 55 -2.16 4.66 2.01
N HIS A 56 -1.54 3.88 1.11
CA HIS A 56 -0.32 4.32 0.43
C HIS A 56 -0.61 5.43 -0.58
N VAL A 57 -1.69 5.32 -1.35
CA VAL A 57 -2.12 6.39 -2.28
C VAL A 57 -2.35 7.71 -1.53
N LEU A 58 -3.00 7.66 -0.37
CA LEU A 58 -3.17 8.85 0.48
C LEU A 58 -1.85 9.40 1.01
N ASP A 59 -0.89 8.53 1.36
CA ASP A 59 0.43 8.95 1.81
C ASP A 59 1.18 9.72 0.71
N LEU A 60 1.15 9.22 -0.53
CA LEU A 60 1.73 9.88 -1.69
C LEU A 60 1.08 11.24 -1.96
N ILE A 61 -0.26 11.32 -1.91
CA ILE A 61 -0.99 12.59 -2.08
C ILE A 61 -0.60 13.58 -0.98
N ALA A 62 -0.51 13.13 0.28
CA ALA A 62 -0.14 13.99 1.39
C ALA A 62 1.30 14.48 1.29
N LYS A 63 2.23 13.62 0.85
CA LYS A 63 3.62 14.00 0.57
C LYS A 63 3.69 15.08 -0.52
N ALA A 64 3.05 14.84 -1.67
CA ALA A 64 3.04 15.79 -2.78
C ALA A 64 2.42 17.14 -2.39
N PHE A 65 1.37 17.13 -1.56
CA PHE A 65 0.74 18.35 -1.07
C PHE A 65 1.63 19.14 -0.10
N LEU A 66 2.29 18.45 0.83
CA LEU A 66 3.06 19.10 1.90
C LEU A 66 4.47 19.54 1.45
N TYR A 67 5.08 18.79 0.54
CA TYR A 67 6.50 18.92 0.20
C TYR A 67 6.76 19.24 -1.27
N SER A 68 5.72 19.41 -2.10
CA SER A 68 5.87 19.58 -3.55
C SER A 68 6.53 18.32 -4.19
N PHE A 69 7.02 18.39 -5.42
CA PHE A 69 7.74 17.30 -6.11
C PHE A 69 9.12 16.97 -5.52
N ASP A 70 9.47 17.50 -4.34
CA ASP A 70 10.73 17.21 -3.69
C ASP A 70 10.63 15.90 -2.89
N ALA A 71 10.90 14.79 -3.59
CA ALA A 71 10.79 13.44 -3.05
C ALA A 71 11.78 13.15 -1.91
N ASP A 72 12.87 13.93 -1.82
CA ASP A 72 13.95 13.75 -0.84
C ASP A 72 13.72 14.54 0.46
N ALA A 73 12.66 15.35 0.52
CA ALA A 73 12.33 16.16 1.71
C ALA A 73 11.75 15.34 2.88
N PHE A 74 11.53 14.03 2.70
CA PHE A 74 10.97 13.16 3.72
C PHE A 74 11.97 12.07 4.12
N ASP A 75 12.35 12.06 5.40
CA ASP A 75 13.13 10.97 5.97
C ASP A 75 12.30 9.67 5.89
N GLU A 76 12.66 8.78 4.96
CA GLU A 76 12.13 7.43 4.95
C GLU A 76 12.47 6.75 6.28
N VAL A 77 11.44 6.31 6.99
CA VAL A 77 11.61 5.61 8.26
C VAL A 77 12.23 4.25 7.95
N ASN A 78 13.47 4.03 8.39
CA ASN A 78 14.14 2.74 8.28
C ASN A 78 13.40 1.69 9.12
N ILE A 79 12.84 0.70 8.42
CA ILE A 79 11.92 -0.31 8.97
C ILE A 79 12.75 -1.46 9.57
N VAL A 80 12.87 -1.51 10.89
CA VAL A 80 13.57 -2.60 11.61
C VAL A 80 12.69 -3.21 12.70
N ASP A 81 11.70 -2.49 13.24
CA ASP A 81 10.80 -2.97 14.30
C ASP A 81 9.37 -2.43 14.09
N ALA A 82 8.47 -3.30 13.63
CA ALA A 82 7.10 -2.95 13.26
C ALA A 82 6.32 -2.14 14.31
N LYS A 83 6.60 -2.30 15.61
CA LYS A 83 5.92 -1.54 16.67
C LYS A 83 6.51 -0.14 16.83
N ALA A 84 7.84 -0.03 16.79
CA ALA A 84 8.52 1.25 16.77
C ALA A 84 8.17 2.01 15.48
N ASP A 85 8.05 1.29 14.36
CA ASP A 85 7.70 1.79 13.05
C ASP A 85 6.29 2.42 13.05
N PHE A 86 5.29 1.76 13.64
CA PHE A 86 3.95 2.34 13.72
C PHE A 86 3.93 3.65 14.52
N GLN A 87 4.69 3.72 15.62
CA GLN A 87 4.78 4.96 16.41
C GLN A 87 5.55 6.07 15.69
N GLN A 88 6.64 5.73 15.00
CA GLN A 88 7.41 6.68 14.21
C GLN A 88 6.60 7.17 13.00
N TRP A 89 5.92 6.26 12.30
CA TRP A 89 4.98 6.59 11.24
C TRP A 89 3.88 7.51 11.78
N HIS A 90 3.23 7.19 12.90
CA HIS A 90 2.19 8.05 13.45
C HIS A 90 2.70 9.46 13.81
N LYS A 91 3.95 9.59 14.30
CA LYS A 91 4.55 10.90 14.60
C LYS A 91 4.91 11.69 13.34
N ASN A 92 5.41 11.00 12.31
CA ASN A 92 5.99 11.63 11.13
C ASN A 92 5.06 11.62 9.92
N SER A 93 3.88 10.99 10.00
CA SER A 93 2.99 10.72 8.88
C SER A 93 2.56 12.01 8.16
N PRO A 94 2.85 12.13 6.87
CA PRO A 94 2.33 13.18 6.00
C PRO A 94 0.80 13.28 6.04
N ILE A 95 0.12 12.13 6.09
CA ILE A 95 -1.35 12.06 6.14
C ILE A 95 -1.89 12.77 7.40
N ILE A 96 -1.28 12.52 8.55
CA ILE A 96 -1.69 13.13 9.83
C ILE A 96 -1.46 14.66 9.80
N LYS A 97 -0.32 15.10 9.25
CA LYS A 97 -0.02 16.53 9.08
C LYS A 97 -1.05 17.21 8.17
N LEU A 98 -1.35 16.61 7.02
CA LEU A 98 -2.37 17.13 6.09
C LEU A 98 -3.75 17.20 6.74
N HIS A 99 -4.16 16.13 7.45
CA HIS A 99 -5.43 16.11 8.17
C HIS A 99 -5.54 17.29 9.15
N ASN A 100 -4.48 17.57 9.92
CA ASN A 100 -4.45 18.68 10.87
C ASN A 100 -4.59 20.04 10.19
N ILE A 101 -3.94 20.26 9.04
CA ILE A 101 -4.06 21.49 8.24
C ILE A 101 -5.50 21.66 7.74
N ILE A 102 -6.09 20.63 7.13
CA ILE A 102 -7.49 20.67 6.64
C ILE A 102 -8.45 20.98 7.78
N LYS A 103 -8.26 20.35 8.93
CA LYS A 103 -9.06 20.59 10.14
C LYS A 103 -8.93 22.04 10.60
N TYR A 104 -7.72 22.59 10.64
CA TYR A 104 -7.49 23.99 11.03
C TYR A 104 -8.20 24.96 10.07
N ILE A 105 -8.09 24.75 8.75
CA ILE A 105 -8.76 25.57 7.74
C ILE A 105 -10.28 25.54 7.93
N ARG A 106 -10.87 24.36 8.13
CA ARG A 106 -12.32 24.20 8.32
C ARG A 106 -12.86 24.77 9.62
N LEU A 107 -12.01 24.90 10.64
CA LEU A 107 -12.37 25.48 11.94
C LEU A 107 -12.07 26.98 12.01
N SER A 108 -11.39 27.54 11.02
CA SER A 108 -11.15 28.98 10.91
C SER A 108 -12.43 29.67 10.40
N PRO A 109 -12.88 30.79 11.02
CA PRO A 109 -14.14 31.47 10.68
C PRO A 109 -14.27 31.95 9.24
#